data_AF-A0A6J6P579-F1
#
_entry.id   AF-A0A6J6P579-F1
#
_cell.length_a   1.000
_cell.length_b   1.000
_cell.length_c   1.000
_cell.angle_alpha   90.00
_cell.angle_beta   90.00
_cell.angle_gamma   90.00
#
_symmetry.space_group_name_H-M   'P 1'
#
loop_
_entity.id
_entity.type
_entity.pdbx_description
1 polymer ?
#
loop_
_entity_poly.entity_id
_entity_poly.type
_entity_poly.pdbx_seq_one_letter_code
_entity_poly.pdbx_strand_id
1 'polypeptide(L)'
;MGRRVVIFAAVGTLAVVLVAAAVVLLTRSTSPTSKVAKAMRTAGCTFANFPEQESLPDYATLPPEEPVPYNSSPPTSGRHFLTTVVWGIYGQPVSEYQVVTNLARGGIVIQWGMDVPAAEVRRAQAFITRDGTAMIGAPNALLGDKIALTAWTHLAECTRWNLAAAKLFRDTFRFNGPDSPGLDPASLAPGK
;
A
#
# COMPACT_ATOMS: atom_id res chain seq x y z
N MET A 1 -48.92 -20.08 52.93
CA MET A 1 -48.12 -18.94 53.42
C MET A 1 -46.71 -19.06 52.82
N GLY A 2 -46.36 -18.19 51.85
CA GLY A 2 -44.99 -17.94 51.32
C GLY A 2 -44.30 -19.08 50.54
N ARG A 3 -43.48 -18.84 49.51
CA ARG A 3 -43.03 -17.61 48.83
C ARG A 3 -42.41 -18.05 47.49
N ARG A 4 -42.78 -17.33 46.41
CA ARG A 4 -42.23 -17.43 45.05
C ARG A 4 -40.77 -16.98 45.02
N VAL A 5 -39.83 -17.82 44.62
CA VAL A 5 -38.50 -17.49 44.04
C VAL A 5 -38.06 -18.81 43.38
N VAL A 6 -37.79 -18.94 42.08
CA VAL A 6 -36.48 -18.72 41.43
C VAL A 6 -36.69 -19.02 39.94
N ILE A 7 -36.93 -18.04 39.05
CA ILE A 7 -36.67 -18.16 37.59
C ILE A 7 -36.48 -16.76 36.99
N PHE A 8 -35.38 -16.05 37.27
CA PHE A 8 -35.01 -14.84 36.48
C PHE A 8 -33.50 -14.56 36.36
N ALA A 9 -32.61 -15.48 36.76
CA ALA A 9 -31.17 -15.24 36.72
C ALA A 9 -30.47 -15.73 35.43
N ALA A 10 -31.02 -16.73 34.72
CA ALA A 10 -30.39 -17.33 33.54
C ALA A 10 -30.71 -16.62 32.21
N VAL A 11 -31.90 -16.00 32.10
CA VAL A 11 -32.32 -15.30 30.87
C VAL A 11 -31.65 -13.93 30.75
N GLY A 12 -31.46 -13.23 31.87
CA GLY A 12 -30.79 -11.93 31.91
C GLY A 12 -29.31 -12.00 31.54
N THR A 13 -28.60 -13.05 31.97
CA THR A 13 -27.18 -13.26 31.62
C THR A 13 -27.00 -13.64 30.16
N LEU A 14 -27.84 -14.51 29.59
CA LEU A 14 -27.75 -14.86 28.16
C LEU A 14 -28.11 -13.66 27.26
N ALA A 15 -29.13 -12.88 27.61
CA ALA A 15 -29.49 -11.67 26.87
C ALA A 15 -28.39 -10.59 26.97
N VAL A 16 -27.78 -10.40 28.15
CA VAL A 16 -26.66 -9.46 28.32
C VAL A 16 -25.41 -9.93 27.57
N VAL A 17 -25.11 -11.23 27.54
CA VAL A 17 -23.99 -11.78 26.76
C VAL A 17 -24.24 -11.68 25.25
N LEU A 18 -25.47 -11.92 24.78
CA LEU A 18 -25.83 -11.76 23.36
C LEU A 18 -25.84 -10.29 22.93
N VAL A 19 -26.29 -9.38 23.79
CA VAL A 19 -26.22 -7.92 23.54
C VAL A 19 -24.78 -7.44 23.59
N ALA A 20 -23.96 -7.91 24.55
CA ALA A 20 -22.54 -7.59 24.61
C ALA A 20 -21.77 -8.16 23.41
N ALA A 21 -22.06 -9.39 22.98
CA ALA A 21 -21.48 -9.99 21.78
C ALA A 21 -21.93 -9.26 20.51
N ALA A 22 -23.19 -8.84 20.42
CA ALA A 22 -23.70 -8.02 19.33
C ALA A 22 -23.02 -6.63 19.32
N VAL A 23 -22.83 -6.01 20.48
CA VAL A 23 -22.12 -4.71 20.61
C VAL A 23 -20.64 -4.87 20.24
N VAL A 24 -19.95 -5.93 20.66
CA VAL A 24 -18.55 -6.22 20.30
C VAL A 24 -18.40 -6.57 18.81
N LEU A 25 -19.40 -7.18 18.19
CA LEU A 25 -19.46 -7.40 16.74
C LEU A 25 -19.75 -6.10 15.97
N LEU A 26 -20.53 -5.18 16.55
CA LEU A 26 -20.88 -3.88 15.96
C LEU A 26 -19.75 -2.83 16.08
N THR A 27 -18.76 -3.04 16.96
CA THR A 27 -17.64 -2.09 17.17
C THR A 27 -16.31 -2.54 16.58
N ARG A 28 -16.26 -3.56 15.71
CA ARG A 28 -15.02 -3.88 14.97
C ARG A 28 -14.73 -2.77 13.96
N SER A 29 -13.98 -1.75 14.41
CA SER A 29 -13.44 -0.71 13.55
C SER A 29 -12.62 -1.34 12.43
N THR A 30 -13.03 -1.14 11.19
CA THR A 30 -12.26 -1.56 10.02
C THR A 30 -10.99 -0.72 9.91
N SER A 31 -9.81 -1.35 9.92
CA SER A 31 -8.54 -0.65 9.77
C SER A 31 -8.47 0.06 8.40
N PRO A 32 -7.74 1.19 8.27
CA PRO A 32 -7.56 1.86 6.98
C PRO A 32 -7.08 0.90 5.87
N THR A 33 -6.11 0.04 6.17
CA THR A 33 -5.61 -1.00 5.26
C THR A 33 -6.72 -1.96 4.82
N SER A 34 -7.61 -2.39 5.71
CA SER A 34 -8.73 -3.26 5.34
C SER A 34 -9.71 -2.58 4.38
N LYS A 35 -9.90 -1.25 4.50
CA LYS A 35 -10.72 -0.46 3.58
C LYS A 35 -10.07 -0.38 2.20
N VAL A 36 -8.76 -0.16 2.13
CA VAL A 36 -8.01 -0.19 0.87
C VAL A 36 -8.12 -1.57 0.22
N ALA A 37 -7.89 -2.64 0.97
CA ALA A 37 -7.97 -4.01 0.47
C ALA A 37 -9.35 -4.32 -0.13
N LYS A 38 -10.43 -3.88 0.55
CA LYS A 38 -11.80 -4.00 0.04
C LYS A 38 -11.99 -3.20 -1.25
N ALA A 39 -11.59 -1.93 -1.26
CA ALA A 39 -11.75 -1.06 -2.42
C ALA A 39 -10.98 -1.57 -3.66
N MET A 40 -9.75 -2.03 -3.48
CA MET A 40 -8.95 -2.64 -4.54
C MET A 40 -9.61 -3.88 -5.13
N ARG A 41 -10.08 -4.80 -4.27
CA ARG A 41 -10.79 -6.01 -4.73
C ARG A 41 -12.11 -5.68 -5.43
N THR A 42 -12.88 -4.72 -4.94
CA THR A 42 -14.10 -4.24 -5.61
C THR A 42 -13.79 -3.61 -6.98
N ALA A 43 -12.62 -2.98 -7.13
CA ALA A 43 -12.15 -2.45 -8.41
C ALA A 43 -11.64 -3.53 -9.38
N GLY A 44 -11.63 -4.81 -8.99
CA GLY A 44 -11.10 -5.91 -9.79
C GLY A 44 -9.58 -6.10 -9.67
N CYS A 45 -8.94 -5.47 -8.68
CA CYS A 45 -7.51 -5.61 -8.41
C CYS A 45 -7.23 -6.70 -7.35
N THR A 46 -5.99 -7.18 -7.32
CA THR A 46 -5.44 -7.90 -6.15
C THR A 46 -5.02 -6.89 -5.09
N PHE A 47 -4.89 -7.35 -3.83
CA PHE A 47 -4.26 -6.59 -2.76
C PHE A 47 -3.63 -7.55 -1.75
N ALA A 48 -2.34 -7.36 -1.49
CA ALA A 48 -1.54 -8.15 -0.57
C ALA A 48 -0.76 -7.24 0.39
N ASN A 49 -0.60 -7.73 1.63
CA ASN A 49 0.37 -7.21 2.57
C ASN A 49 1.53 -8.19 2.61
N PHE A 50 2.75 -7.69 2.57
CA PHE A 50 3.95 -8.47 2.71
C PHE A 50 4.56 -8.22 4.09
N PRO A 51 5.17 -9.23 4.75
CA PRO A 51 6.00 -8.95 5.91
C PRO A 51 7.12 -8.00 5.48
N GLU A 52 7.46 -7.05 6.34
CA GLU A 52 8.65 -6.22 6.13
C GLU A 52 9.87 -7.13 6.04
N GLN A 53 10.58 -7.04 4.92
CA GLN A 53 11.82 -7.75 4.72
C GLN A 53 12.95 -7.02 5.46
N GLU A 54 13.77 -7.78 6.20
CA GLU A 54 14.82 -7.24 7.06
C GLU A 54 15.68 -6.18 6.38
N SER A 55 15.83 -5.04 7.08
CA SER A 55 16.68 -3.93 6.67
C SER A 55 18.14 -4.23 6.99
N LEU A 56 18.82 -4.88 6.05
CA LEU A 56 20.29 -4.91 5.99
C LEU A 56 20.83 -3.50 5.67
N PRO A 57 22.11 -3.20 5.96
CA PRO A 57 22.71 -1.93 5.56
C PRO A 57 22.51 -1.65 4.07
N ASP A 58 22.16 -0.42 3.73
CA ASP A 58 21.89 -0.01 2.35
C ASP A 58 23.02 -0.39 1.38
N TYR A 59 22.65 -0.59 0.13
CA TYR A 59 23.60 -0.75 -0.95
C TYR A 59 24.35 0.57 -1.19
N ALA A 60 25.68 0.50 -1.22
CA ALA A 60 26.56 1.62 -1.53
C ALA A 60 26.86 1.75 -3.03
N THR A 61 26.68 0.68 -3.81
CA THR A 61 26.90 0.64 -5.25
C THR A 61 25.64 0.23 -6.01
N LEU A 62 25.52 0.70 -7.25
CA LEU A 62 24.42 0.36 -8.14
C LEU A 62 24.99 -0.02 -9.54
N PRO A 63 24.77 -1.25 -10.04
CA PRO A 63 24.08 -2.35 -9.36
C PRO A 63 24.87 -2.87 -8.13
N PRO A 64 24.19 -3.50 -7.16
CA PRO A 64 24.86 -4.07 -5.99
C PRO A 64 25.65 -5.32 -6.35
N GLU A 65 26.75 -5.56 -5.62
CA GLU A 65 27.60 -6.76 -5.79
C GLU A 65 26.90 -8.03 -5.29
N GLU A 66 26.18 -7.94 -4.16
CA GLU A 66 25.46 -9.04 -3.53
C GLU A 66 23.97 -8.71 -3.38
N PRO A 67 23.18 -8.85 -4.47
CA PRO A 67 21.74 -8.59 -4.43
C PRO A 67 21.03 -9.63 -3.56
N VAL A 68 20.15 -9.17 -2.67
CA VAL A 68 19.26 -10.02 -1.87
C VAL A 68 17.89 -10.03 -2.56
N PRO A 69 17.29 -11.21 -2.81
CA PRO A 69 15.97 -11.29 -3.42
C PRO A 69 14.90 -10.62 -2.55
N TYR A 70 13.95 -9.94 -3.20
CA TYR A 70 12.78 -9.38 -2.53
C TYR A 70 11.65 -10.41 -2.37
N ASN A 71 10.86 -10.27 -1.31
CA ASN A 71 9.70 -11.13 -1.03
C ASN A 71 8.42 -10.75 -1.82
N SER A 72 8.48 -9.70 -2.63
CA SER A 72 7.41 -9.17 -3.46
C SER A 72 7.95 -8.69 -4.80
N SER A 73 7.11 -8.72 -5.83
CA SER A 73 7.41 -8.15 -7.15
C SER A 73 6.20 -7.37 -7.67
N PRO A 74 6.30 -6.04 -7.89
CA PRO A 74 7.45 -5.19 -7.57
C PRO A 74 7.76 -5.16 -6.06
N PRO A 75 8.99 -4.84 -5.66
CA PRO A 75 9.38 -4.89 -4.26
C PRO A 75 8.67 -3.80 -3.44
N THR A 76 8.28 -4.18 -2.21
CA THR A 76 7.58 -3.29 -1.27
C THR A 76 8.35 -2.99 0.00
N SER A 77 9.44 -3.72 0.28
CA SER A 77 10.35 -3.53 1.43
C SER A 77 11.66 -4.29 1.19
N GLY A 78 12.64 -4.11 2.09
CA GLY A 78 13.91 -4.82 2.08
C GLY A 78 15.12 -3.91 1.89
N ARG A 79 16.28 -4.55 1.72
CA ARG A 79 17.57 -3.87 1.50
C ARG A 79 17.50 -3.00 0.23
N HIS A 80 17.78 -1.72 0.37
CA HIS A 80 17.61 -0.73 -0.69
C HIS A 80 18.87 0.12 -0.88
N PHE A 81 18.86 1.03 -1.85
CA PHE A 81 20.02 1.88 -2.14
C PHE A 81 20.02 3.14 -1.27
N LEU A 82 21.21 3.67 -0.95
CA LEU A 82 21.35 4.85 -0.08
C LEU A 82 20.58 6.10 -0.56
N THR A 83 20.23 6.15 -1.85
CA THR A 83 19.51 7.29 -2.43
C THR A 83 18.25 6.85 -3.18
N THR A 84 17.22 7.69 -3.13
CA THR A 84 16.01 7.58 -3.94
C THR A 84 16.25 7.81 -5.43
N VAL A 85 15.30 7.41 -6.28
CA VAL A 85 15.11 8.10 -7.56
C VAL A 85 14.38 9.42 -7.34
N VAL A 86 14.59 10.38 -8.25
CA VAL A 86 13.88 11.67 -8.24
C VAL A 86 12.37 11.42 -8.36
N TRP A 87 11.57 12.15 -7.59
CA TRP A 87 10.11 12.02 -7.64
C TRP A 87 9.56 12.44 -9.01
N GLY A 88 8.58 11.69 -9.55
CA GLY A 88 7.99 12.01 -10.85
C GLY A 88 7.68 10.81 -11.74
N ILE A 89 7.43 11.10 -13.02
CA ILE A 89 7.06 10.12 -14.05
C ILE A 89 8.25 9.89 -14.97
N TYR A 90 8.57 8.62 -15.19
CA TYR A 90 9.66 8.16 -16.04
C TYR A 90 9.12 7.50 -17.31
N GLY A 91 9.82 7.70 -18.42
CA GLY A 91 9.55 7.01 -19.69
C GLY A 91 10.26 5.66 -19.82
N GLN A 92 11.17 5.34 -18.90
CA GLN A 92 11.97 4.11 -18.86
C GLN A 92 11.90 3.50 -17.46
N PRO A 93 12.16 2.18 -17.30
CA PRO A 93 12.28 1.56 -15.98
C PRO A 93 13.30 2.28 -15.10
N VAL A 94 13.01 2.33 -13.80
CA VAL A 94 13.90 2.89 -12.78
C VAL A 94 14.46 1.79 -11.90
N SER A 95 15.58 2.05 -11.22
CA SER A 95 16.19 1.10 -10.29
C SER A 95 15.22 0.71 -9.17
N GLU A 96 14.95 -0.58 -9.03
CA GLU A 96 14.09 -1.08 -7.95
C GLU A 96 14.70 -0.84 -6.57
N TYR A 97 16.03 -0.90 -6.43
CA TYR A 97 16.71 -0.62 -5.16
C TYR A 97 16.50 0.82 -4.71
N GLN A 98 16.49 1.77 -5.64
CA GLN A 98 16.20 3.17 -5.31
C GLN A 98 14.71 3.40 -5.05
N VAL A 99 13.84 2.72 -5.80
CA VAL A 99 12.39 2.75 -5.57
C VAL A 99 12.03 2.25 -4.18
N VAL A 100 12.68 1.20 -3.67
CA VAL A 100 12.44 0.73 -2.29
C VAL A 100 12.83 1.80 -1.27
N THR A 101 13.89 2.59 -1.51
CA THR A 101 14.21 3.79 -0.71
C THR A 101 13.09 4.84 -0.77
N ASN A 102 12.50 5.07 -1.96
CA ASN A 102 11.34 5.96 -2.08
C ASN A 102 10.15 5.44 -1.26
N LEU A 103 9.89 4.13 -1.27
CA LEU A 103 8.82 3.50 -0.47
C LEU A 103 9.11 3.61 1.04
N ALA A 104 10.35 3.38 1.46
CA ALA A 104 10.80 3.52 2.85
C ALA A 104 10.54 4.94 3.38
N ARG A 105 10.73 5.95 2.52
CA ARG A 105 10.43 7.37 2.80
C ARG A 105 8.96 7.75 2.66
N GLY A 106 8.06 6.76 2.55
CA GLY A 106 6.61 6.96 2.47
C GLY A 106 6.08 7.27 1.07
N GLY A 107 6.83 6.94 0.03
CA GLY A 107 6.41 7.09 -1.35
C GLY A 107 5.31 6.13 -1.78
N ILE A 108 4.60 6.51 -2.82
CA ILE A 108 3.74 5.63 -3.61
C ILE A 108 4.37 5.44 -4.98
N VAL A 109 4.62 4.20 -5.37
CA VAL A 109 5.14 3.89 -6.70
C VAL A 109 4.07 3.21 -7.52
N ILE A 110 3.79 3.76 -8.69
CA ILE A 110 2.82 3.23 -9.63
C ILE A 110 3.58 2.77 -10.87
N GLN A 111 3.61 1.47 -11.09
CA GLN A 111 4.28 0.87 -12.23
C GLN A 111 3.30 0.23 -13.19
N TRP A 112 3.62 0.21 -14.48
CA TRP A 112 2.78 -0.41 -15.51
C TRP A 112 3.60 -1.33 -16.40
N GLY A 113 3.02 -2.49 -16.70
CA GLY A 113 3.57 -3.45 -17.65
C GLY A 113 3.51 -2.97 -19.09
N MET A 114 4.24 -3.67 -19.97
CA MET A 114 4.37 -3.29 -21.38
C MET A 114 3.09 -3.56 -22.19
N ASP A 115 2.25 -4.48 -21.72
CA ASP A 115 1.02 -4.88 -22.39
C ASP A 115 -0.22 -4.14 -21.84
N VAL A 116 -0.03 -3.24 -20.87
CA VAL A 116 -1.11 -2.39 -20.36
C VAL A 116 -1.59 -1.45 -21.47
N PRO A 117 -2.91 -1.36 -21.75
CA PRO A 117 -3.41 -0.43 -22.75
C PRO A 117 -2.98 1.02 -22.45
N ALA A 118 -2.48 1.73 -23.46
CA ALA A 118 -1.98 3.09 -23.31
C ALA A 118 -2.99 4.06 -22.67
N ALA A 119 -4.30 3.83 -22.84
CA ALA A 119 -5.34 4.61 -22.18
C ALA A 119 -5.34 4.46 -20.66
N GLU A 120 -5.05 3.27 -20.12
CA GLU A 120 -4.96 3.00 -18.68
C GLU A 120 -3.67 3.61 -18.11
N VAL A 121 -2.55 3.49 -18.83
CA VAL A 121 -1.28 4.15 -18.48
C VAL A 121 -1.45 5.67 -18.37
N ARG A 122 -2.11 6.30 -19.35
CA ARG A 122 -2.38 7.75 -19.32
C ARG A 122 -3.23 8.16 -18.13
N ARG A 123 -4.17 7.33 -17.67
CA ARG A 123 -4.98 7.62 -16.46
C ARG A 123 -4.12 7.54 -15.20
N ALA A 124 -3.23 6.56 -15.10
CA ALA A 124 -2.26 6.46 -14.01
C ALA A 124 -1.32 7.67 -13.96
N GLN A 125 -0.77 8.06 -15.12
CA GLN A 125 0.08 9.24 -15.25
C GLN A 125 -0.67 10.52 -14.87
N ALA A 126 -1.90 10.72 -15.37
CA ALA A 126 -2.72 11.89 -15.02
C ALA A 126 -3.01 11.97 -13.50
N PHE A 127 -3.18 10.83 -12.83
CA PHE A 127 -3.34 10.78 -11.38
C PHE A 127 -2.09 11.27 -10.64
N ILE A 128 -0.90 10.86 -11.08
CA ILE A 128 0.38 11.32 -10.52
C ILE A 128 0.58 12.81 -10.80
N THR A 129 0.36 13.26 -12.04
CA THR A 129 0.56 14.67 -12.44
C THR A 129 -0.29 15.63 -11.60
N ARG A 130 -1.48 15.21 -11.17
CA ARG A 130 -2.38 16.07 -10.38
C ARG A 130 -1.89 16.31 -8.95
N ASP A 131 -1.17 15.37 -8.35
CA ASP A 131 -0.69 15.41 -6.95
C ASP A 131 0.49 14.45 -6.81
N GLY A 132 1.63 14.86 -7.36
CA GLY A 132 2.81 14.00 -7.56
C GLY A 132 3.79 13.95 -6.40
N THR A 133 3.52 14.66 -5.29
CA THR A 133 4.38 14.64 -4.11
C THR A 133 4.46 13.22 -3.54
N ALA A 134 5.68 12.75 -3.31
CA ALA A 134 6.03 11.40 -2.89
C ALA A 134 5.47 10.32 -3.83
N MET A 135 5.47 10.59 -5.15
CA MET A 135 5.01 9.64 -6.15
C MET A 135 6.04 9.36 -7.24
N ILE A 136 6.11 8.09 -7.63
CA ILE A 136 6.87 7.62 -8.80
C ILE A 136 5.90 6.97 -9.78
N GLY A 137 6.06 7.26 -11.07
CA GLY A 137 5.44 6.55 -12.17
C GLY A 137 6.52 5.98 -13.10
N ALA A 138 6.53 4.68 -13.38
CA ALA A 138 7.50 4.12 -14.31
C ALA A 138 7.01 2.83 -15.01
N PRO A 139 7.49 2.51 -16.21
CA PRO A 139 7.31 1.19 -16.81
C PRO A 139 8.02 0.09 -15.98
N ASN A 140 7.42 -1.10 -15.90
CA ASN A 140 8.05 -2.31 -15.33
C ASN A 140 7.66 -3.54 -16.16
N ALA A 141 8.64 -4.15 -16.83
CA ALA A 141 8.40 -5.26 -17.76
C ALA A 141 7.85 -6.54 -17.08
N LEU A 142 8.08 -6.73 -15.77
CA LEU A 142 7.62 -7.91 -15.04
C LEU A 142 6.10 -7.94 -14.83
N LEU A 143 5.41 -6.82 -15.09
CA LEU A 143 3.98 -6.69 -14.83
C LEU A 143 3.07 -7.15 -15.98
N GLY A 144 3.59 -7.40 -17.19
CA GLY A 144 2.78 -7.80 -18.35
C GLY A 144 1.65 -6.81 -18.66
N ASP A 145 0.39 -7.21 -18.44
CA ASP A 145 -0.82 -6.41 -18.67
C ASP A 145 -1.34 -5.69 -17.42
N LYS A 146 -0.54 -5.65 -16.33
CA LYS A 146 -0.95 -5.08 -15.04
C LYS A 146 -0.34 -3.71 -14.73
N ILE A 147 -1.06 -2.96 -13.92
CA ILE A 147 -0.62 -1.77 -13.19
C ILE A 147 -0.47 -2.15 -11.72
N ALA A 148 0.72 -1.93 -11.16
CA ALA A 148 1.00 -2.10 -9.74
C ALA A 148 0.98 -0.76 -9.01
N LEU A 149 0.38 -0.73 -7.82
CA LEU A 149 0.53 0.33 -6.85
C LEU A 149 1.24 -0.25 -5.63
N THR A 150 2.42 0.28 -5.32
CA THR A 150 3.20 -0.10 -4.15
C THR A 150 3.31 1.04 -3.15
N ALA A 151 3.22 0.67 -1.88
CA ALA A 151 3.64 1.43 -0.71
C ALA A 151 4.49 0.50 0.16
N TRP A 152 5.12 1.00 1.22
CA TRP A 152 5.89 0.14 2.13
C TRP A 152 5.02 -1.03 2.61
N THR A 153 5.47 -2.28 2.37
CA THR A 153 4.77 -3.55 2.68
C THR A 153 3.41 -3.81 2.01
N HIS A 154 2.97 -2.96 1.07
CA HIS A 154 1.64 -3.05 0.45
C HIS A 154 1.73 -3.06 -1.08
N LEU A 155 1.04 -4.00 -1.71
CA LEU A 155 0.96 -4.12 -3.16
C LEU A 155 -0.47 -4.36 -3.61
N ALA A 156 -0.93 -3.57 -4.57
CA ALA A 156 -2.12 -3.83 -5.36
C ALA A 156 -1.73 -4.00 -6.83
N GLU A 157 -2.29 -4.99 -7.52
CA GLU A 157 -2.13 -5.13 -8.97
C GLU A 157 -3.50 -5.11 -9.66
N CYS A 158 -3.62 -4.34 -10.74
CA CYS A 158 -4.86 -4.13 -11.48
C CYS A 158 -4.63 -4.31 -12.98
N THR A 159 -5.56 -4.93 -13.70
CA THR A 159 -5.55 -4.93 -15.19
C THR A 159 -6.23 -3.70 -15.78
N ARG A 160 -6.95 -2.93 -14.96
CA ARG A 160 -7.62 -1.67 -15.34
C ARG A 160 -7.46 -0.61 -14.26
N TRP A 161 -7.33 0.64 -14.65
CA TRP A 161 -7.21 1.76 -13.73
C TRP A 161 -8.55 2.05 -13.04
N ASN A 162 -8.52 2.17 -11.72
CA ASN A 162 -9.64 2.65 -10.92
C ASN A 162 -9.22 3.85 -10.07
N LEU A 163 -9.71 5.04 -10.43
CA LEU A 163 -9.33 6.28 -9.77
C LEU A 163 -9.68 6.31 -8.28
N ALA A 164 -10.86 5.80 -7.90
CA ALA A 164 -11.31 5.85 -6.51
C ALA A 164 -10.45 4.93 -5.62
N ALA A 165 -10.15 3.72 -6.09
CA ALA A 165 -9.28 2.78 -5.38
C ALA A 165 -7.83 3.31 -5.29
N ALA A 166 -7.27 3.83 -6.39
CA ALA A 166 -5.95 4.43 -6.42
C ALA A 166 -5.82 5.63 -5.47
N LYS A 167 -6.83 6.50 -5.44
CA LYS A 167 -6.90 7.63 -4.50
C LYS A 167 -6.90 7.13 -3.06
N LEU A 168 -7.73 6.13 -2.73
CA LEU A 168 -7.78 5.60 -1.36
C LEU A 168 -6.46 4.95 -0.94
N PHE A 169 -5.81 4.22 -1.84
CA PHE A 169 -4.48 3.63 -1.59
C PHE A 169 -3.45 4.70 -1.27
N ARG A 170 -3.31 5.70 -2.14
CA ARG A 170 -2.40 6.83 -1.93
C ARG A 170 -2.70 7.56 -0.63
N ASP A 171 -3.96 7.94 -0.40
CA ASP A 171 -4.35 8.73 0.78
C ASP A 171 -4.13 7.96 2.09
N THR A 172 -4.15 6.61 2.03
CA THR A 172 -3.93 5.76 3.21
C THR A 172 -2.44 5.52 3.49
N PHE A 173 -1.62 5.31 2.46
CA PHE A 173 -0.24 4.84 2.66
C PHE A 173 0.84 5.88 2.39
N ARG A 174 0.54 6.97 1.67
CA ARG A 174 1.52 8.02 1.40
C ARG A 174 1.97 8.66 2.72
N PHE A 175 3.28 8.89 2.83
CA PHE A 175 3.98 9.39 4.01
C PHE A 175 4.00 8.44 5.21
N ASN A 176 3.69 7.15 5.02
CA ASN A 176 3.65 6.14 6.10
C ASN A 176 4.71 5.03 5.91
N GLY A 177 5.91 5.38 5.43
CA GLY A 177 7.06 4.46 5.40
C GLY A 177 7.93 4.61 6.66
N PRO A 178 8.80 3.64 6.98
CA PRO A 178 9.65 3.67 8.18
C PRO A 178 10.55 4.91 8.28
N ASP A 179 10.99 5.44 7.14
CA ASP A 179 11.89 6.60 7.05
C ASP A 179 11.15 7.90 6.72
N SER A 180 9.82 7.91 6.79
CA SER A 180 9.02 9.11 6.58
C SER A 180 9.00 10.10 7.76
N PRO A 181 9.09 9.69 9.05
CA PRO A 181 9.01 10.63 10.16
C PRO A 181 10.10 11.71 10.08
N GLY A 182 9.69 12.98 10.17
CA GLY A 182 10.60 14.13 10.14
C GLY A 182 11.00 14.61 8.74
N LEU A 183 10.55 13.95 7.67
CA LEU A 183 10.73 14.47 6.31
C LEU A 183 9.79 15.65 6.03
N ASP A 184 10.32 16.71 5.45
CA ASP A 184 9.52 17.80 4.90
C ASP A 184 8.82 17.30 3.62
N PRO A 185 7.47 17.33 3.54
CA PRO A 185 6.75 16.97 2.32
C PRO A 185 7.21 17.73 1.08
N ALA A 186 7.71 18.96 1.21
CA ALA A 186 8.25 19.72 0.08
C ALA A 186 9.52 19.10 -0.51
N SER A 187 10.31 18.37 0.29
CA SER A 187 11.47 17.61 -0.17
C SER A 187 11.09 16.38 -1.03
N LEU A 188 9.81 16.01 -1.04
CA LEU A 188 9.28 14.87 -1.79
C LEU A 188 8.54 15.30 -3.06
N ALA A 189 8.62 16.58 -3.43
CA ALA A 189 7.97 17.11 -4.62
C ALA A 189 8.64 16.58 -5.92
N PRO A 190 7.90 16.45 -7.03
CA PRO A 190 8.47 16.05 -8.31
C PRO A 190 9.69 16.89 -8.74
N GLY A 191 10.72 16.24 -9.25
CA GLY A 191 11.96 16.89 -9.69
C GLY A 191 12.93 17.30 -8.56
N LYS A 192 12.66 16.90 -7.32
CA LYS A 192 13.55 17.06 -6.15
C LYS A 192 14.31 15.78 -5.84
#